data_AF-A0A1F6ZTK2-F1
#
_entry.id   AF-A0A1F6ZTK2-F1
#
_cell.length_a   1.000
_cell.length_b   1.000
_cell.length_c   1.000
_cell.angle_alpha   90.00
_cell.angle_beta   90.00
_cell.angle_gamma   90.00
#
_symmetry.space_group_name_H-M   'P 1'
#
loop_
_entity.id
_entity.type
_entity.pdbx_description
1 polymer ?
#
loop_
_entity_poly.entity_id
_entity_poly.type
_entity_poly.pdbx_seq_one_letter_code
_entity_poly.pdbx_strand_id
1 'polypeptide(L)'
;MKQFFKSESGEIHFGDLAEPGFLAAKIENIDSILENLGAKKLWRCTVCNDLHIGEKPPKICPTCFAEEAYVEINKKEFLEMVK
;
A
#
# COMPACT_ATOMS: atom_id res chain seq x y z
N MET A 1 1.88 10.08 11.63
CA MET A 1 2.18 8.66 11.97
C MET A 1 1.51 7.88 10.88
N LYS A 2 2.29 7.22 10.01
CA LYS A 2 1.75 6.55 8.83
C LYS A 2 0.77 5.47 9.27
N GLN A 3 -0.44 5.50 8.72
CA GLN A 3 -1.52 4.59 9.06
C GLN A 3 -1.76 3.63 7.89
N PHE A 4 -2.27 2.44 8.20
CA PHE A 4 -2.65 1.46 7.20
C PHE A 4 -4.10 1.67 6.85
N PHE A 5 -4.38 1.63 5.57
CA PHE A 5 -5.71 1.85 5.03
C PHE A 5 -6.08 0.66 4.16
N LYS A 6 -7.25 0.08 4.44
CA LYS A 6 -7.80 -0.99 3.61
C LYS A 6 -9.02 -0.47 2.85
N SER A 7 -9.03 -0.63 1.53
CA SER A 7 -10.19 -0.33 0.69
C SER A 7 -11.26 -1.44 0.80
N GLU A 8 -12.47 -1.14 0.31
CA GLU A 8 -13.54 -2.14 0.15
C GLU A 8 -13.14 -3.29 -0.81
N SER A 9 -12.25 -3.04 -1.79
CA SER A 9 -11.68 -4.04 -2.71
C SER A 9 -10.60 -4.93 -2.07
N GLY A 10 -10.20 -4.65 -0.82
CA GLY A 10 -9.16 -5.39 -0.12
C GLY A 10 -7.74 -5.04 -0.57
N GLU A 11 -7.55 -3.85 -1.13
CA GLU A 11 -6.24 -3.25 -1.38
C GLU A 11 -5.76 -2.55 -0.10
N ILE A 12 -4.46 -2.58 0.13
CA ILE A 12 -3.83 -2.00 1.33
C ILE A 12 -2.96 -0.84 0.88
N HIS A 13 -3.10 0.31 1.55
CA HIS A 13 -2.31 1.53 1.35
C HIS A 13 -1.62 1.96 2.66
N PHE A 14 -0.56 2.75 2.56
CA PHE A 14 0.27 3.19 3.68
C PHE A 14 0.62 4.68 3.57
N GLY A 15 -0.23 5.54 4.14
CA GLY A 15 -0.13 6.99 4.01
C GLY A 15 -0.38 7.75 5.30
N ASP A 16 -0.23 9.08 5.25
CA ASP A 16 -0.52 9.97 6.39
C ASP A 16 -2.02 10.36 6.48
N LEU A 17 -2.81 10.12 5.43
CA LEU A 17 -4.24 10.49 5.35
C LEU A 17 -5.07 9.35 4.76
N ALA A 18 -6.17 8.99 5.42
CA ALA A 18 -7.18 8.08 4.88
C ALA A 18 -8.12 8.89 3.98
N GLU A 19 -8.29 8.52 2.72
CA GLU A 19 -9.43 9.04 1.96
C GLU A 19 -10.77 8.52 2.55
N PRO A 20 -11.88 9.25 2.36
CA PRO A 20 -13.22 8.73 2.66
C PRO A 20 -13.44 7.37 1.98
N GLY A 21 -13.75 6.33 2.74
CA GLY A 21 -13.91 4.96 2.23
C GLY A 21 -12.80 3.99 2.63
N PHE A 22 -11.72 4.47 3.25
CA PHE A 22 -10.69 3.63 3.84
C PHE A 22 -10.87 3.50 5.35
N LEU A 23 -10.93 2.26 5.85
CA LEU A 23 -10.90 2.00 7.29
C LEU A 23 -9.45 1.96 7.76
N ALA A 24 -9.16 2.67 8.85
CA ALA A 24 -7.88 2.54 9.55
C ALA A 24 -7.68 1.08 9.98
N ALA A 25 -6.75 0.40 9.35
CA ALA A 25 -6.35 -0.96 9.67
C ALA A 25 -5.16 -0.92 10.63
N LYS A 26 -5.13 -1.84 11.61
CA LYS A 26 -3.90 -2.14 12.32
C LYS A 26 -3.03 -3.03 11.43
N ILE A 27 -1.71 -2.98 11.59
CA ILE A 27 -0.77 -3.98 11.04
C ILE A 27 -1.01 -5.32 11.74
N GLU A 28 -2.17 -5.93 11.55
CA GLU A 28 -2.38 -7.28 12.05
C GLU A 28 -1.98 -8.25 10.94
N ASN A 29 -0.73 -8.70 11.09
CA ASN A 29 -0.10 -9.81 10.39
C ASN A 29 0.32 -9.55 8.93
N ILE A 30 1.21 -8.57 8.73
CA ILE A 30 1.77 -8.28 7.40
C ILE A 30 2.53 -9.48 6.82
N ASP A 31 3.14 -10.30 7.67
CA ASP A 31 3.80 -11.54 7.27
C ASP A 31 2.80 -12.50 6.59
N SER A 32 1.63 -12.71 7.19
CA SER A 32 0.56 -13.54 6.60
C SER A 32 0.05 -12.97 5.26
N ILE A 33 -0.05 -11.65 5.13
CA ILE A 33 -0.44 -11.00 3.86
C ILE A 33 0.61 -11.26 2.78
N LEU A 34 1.90 -11.11 3.12
CA LEU A 34 3.03 -11.32 2.22
C LEU A 34 3.22 -12.80 1.84
N GLU A 35 2.82 -13.72 2.70
CA GLU A 35 2.77 -15.16 2.42
C GLU A 35 1.62 -15.52 1.46
N ASN A 36 0.52 -14.77 1.49
CA ASN A 36 -0.71 -15.06 0.74
C ASN A 36 -1.05 -14.00 -0.35
N LEU A 37 -0.05 -13.47 -1.04
CA LEU A 37 -0.27 -12.44 -2.08
C LEU A 37 -1.06 -12.94 -3.31
N GLY A 38 -0.96 -14.23 -3.66
CA GLY A 38 -1.57 -14.76 -4.88
C GLY A 38 -1.03 -14.02 -6.12
N ALA A 39 -1.93 -13.42 -6.90
CA ALA A 39 -1.57 -12.60 -8.08
C ALA A 39 -1.18 -11.15 -7.74
N LYS A 40 -1.30 -10.73 -6.47
CA LYS A 40 -0.99 -9.37 -6.04
C LYS A 40 0.52 -9.13 -5.99
N LYS A 41 0.90 -7.88 -6.26
CA LYS A 41 2.26 -7.36 -6.20
C LYS A 41 2.34 -6.23 -5.18
N LEU A 42 3.57 -5.83 -4.87
CA LEU A 42 3.87 -4.74 -3.94
C LEU A 42 4.32 -3.53 -4.75
N TRP A 43 3.74 -2.38 -4.46
CA TRP A 43 3.96 -1.16 -5.20
C TRP A 43 4.33 -0.04 -4.23
N ARG A 44 5.21 0.86 -4.67
CA ARG A 44 5.60 2.04 -3.91
C ARG A 44 5.45 3.29 -4.75
N CYS A 45 4.79 4.30 -4.19
CA CYS A 45 4.77 5.64 -4.76
C CYS A 45 6.17 6.26 -4.66
N THR A 46 6.74 6.70 -5.79
CA THR A 46 8.06 7.32 -5.85
C THR A 46 8.08 8.77 -5.34
N VAL A 47 6.91 9.36 -5.08
CA VAL A 47 6.76 10.73 -4.59
C VAL A 47 6.63 10.76 -3.07
N CYS A 48 5.64 10.05 -2.52
CA CYS A 48 5.32 10.10 -1.09
C CYS A 48 5.62 8.81 -0.32
N ASN A 49 6.08 7.76 -1.01
CA ASN A 49 6.35 6.45 -0.43
C ASN A 49 5.10 5.72 0.13
N ASP A 50 3.90 6.00 -0.41
CA ASP A 50 2.72 5.15 -0.18
C ASP A 50 3.01 3.72 -0.66
N LEU A 51 2.65 2.73 0.16
CA LEU A 51 2.85 1.33 -0.15
C LEU A 51 1.50 0.69 -0.49
N HIS A 52 1.39 0.16 -1.70
CA HIS A 52 0.17 -0.46 -2.20
C HIS A 52 0.33 -1.97 -2.44
N ILE A 53 -0.64 -2.77 -2.03
CA ILE A 53 -0.69 -4.22 -2.30
C ILE A 53 -1.89 -4.52 -3.22
N GLY A 54 -1.61 -4.91 -4.47
CA GLY A 54 -2.62 -5.16 -5.50
C GLY A 54 -2.05 -5.75 -6.79
N GLU A 55 -2.90 -6.25 -7.68
CA GLU A 55 -2.45 -6.81 -8.98
C GLU A 55 -1.83 -5.76 -9.89
N LYS A 56 -2.30 -4.52 -9.81
CA LYS A 56 -1.84 -3.36 -10.56
C LYS A 56 -1.75 -2.15 -9.63
N PRO A 57 -0.86 -1.19 -9.89
CA PRO A 57 -0.82 0.02 -9.10
C PRO A 57 -2.01 0.93 -9.44
N PRO A 58 -2.42 1.80 -8.52
CA PRO A 58 -3.39 2.83 -8.83
C PRO A 58 -2.79 3.85 -9.81
N LYS A 59 -3.64 4.42 -10.68
CA LYS A 59 -3.23 5.48 -11.61
C LYS A 59 -2.89 6.79 -10.89
N ILE A 60 -3.57 7.07 -9.77
CA ILE A 60 -3.39 8.27 -8.97
C ILE A 60 -3.07 7.81 -7.54
N CYS A 61 -2.01 8.34 -6.95
CA CYS A 61 -1.68 8.05 -5.56
C CYS A 61 -2.74 8.65 -4.62
N PRO A 62 -3.38 7.86 -3.74
CA PRO A 62 -4.42 8.37 -2.84
C PRO A 62 -3.84 9.25 -1.72
N THR A 63 -2.52 9.23 -1.50
CA THR A 63 -1.87 10.07 -0.48
C THR A 63 -1.43 11.42 -1.02
N CYS A 64 -0.76 11.46 -2.18
CA CYS A 64 -0.15 12.68 -2.72
C CYS A 64 -0.70 13.12 -4.09
N PHE A 65 -1.67 12.40 -4.64
CA PHE A 65 -2.33 12.69 -5.92
C PHE A 65 -1.41 12.71 -7.14
N ALA A 66 -0.20 12.16 -7.04
CA ALA A 66 0.70 12.00 -8.18
C ALA A 66 0.16 10.93 -9.15
N GLU A 67 0.26 11.21 -10.45
CA GLU A 67 -0.17 10.31 -11.52
C GLU A 67 0.95 9.35 -11.92
N GLU A 68 0.58 8.07 -12.15
CA GLU A 68 1.45 6.99 -12.63
C GLU A 68 2.79 6.85 -11.87
N ALA A 69 2.79 7.22 -10.59
CA ALA A 69 3.99 7.35 -9.78
C ALA A 69 4.37 6.09 -8.98
N TYR A 70 3.85 4.91 -9.34
CA TYR A 70 4.13 3.67 -8.61
C TYR A 70 5.12 2.78 -9.34
N VAL A 71 6.06 2.23 -8.57
CA VAL A 71 7.00 1.21 -9.03
C VAL A 71 6.78 -0.08 -8.26
N GLU A 72 6.96 -1.22 -8.93
CA GLU A 72 6.94 -2.53 -8.28
C GLU A 72 8.19 -2.67 -7.39
N ILE A 73 7.99 -3.09 -6.14
CA ILE A 73 9.06 -3.32 -5.18
C ILE A 73 9.04 -4.76 -4.66
N ASN A 74 10.16 -5.21 -4.11
CA ASN A 74 10.25 -6.56 -3.55
C ASN A 74 9.79 -6.61 -2.07
N LYS A 75 9.58 -7.82 -1.57
CA LYS A 75 9.15 -8.06 -0.17
C LYS A 75 10.11 -7.45 0.86
N LYS A 76 11.42 -7.47 0.59
CA LYS A 76 12.44 -6.94 1.52
C LYS A 76 12.29 -5.42 1.66
N GLU A 77 12.24 -4.69 0.54
CA GLU A 77 12.05 -3.23 0.52
C GLU A 77 10.75 -2.84 1.22
N PHE A 78 9.65 -3.57 0.95
CA PHE A 78 8.36 -3.32 1.58
C PHE A 78 8.42 -3.46 3.11
N LEU A 79 9.04 -4.54 3.61
CA LEU A 79 9.20 -4.78 5.05
C LEU A 79 10.09 -3.74 5.75
N GLU A 80 11.14 -3.25 5.08
CA GLU A 80 12.01 -2.20 5.61
C GLU A 80 11.28 -0.86 5.78
N MET A 81 10.22 -0.62 5.01
CA MET A 81 9.45 0.62 5.05
C MET A 81 8.25 0.61 6.00
N VAL A 82 7.83 -0.58 6.43
CA VAL A 82 6.72 -0.78 7.38
C VAL A 82 7.22 -0.87 8.83
N LYS A 83 8.49 -1.26 9.03
CA LYS A 83 9.15 -1.27 10.35
C LYS A 83 9.43 0.15 10.84
#